data_AF-A0A2M7QNY4-F1
#
_entry.id   AF-A0A2M7QNY4-F1
#
_cell.length_a   1.000
_cell.length_b   1.000
_cell.length_c   1.000
_cell.angle_alpha   90.00
_cell.angle_beta   90.00
_cell.angle_gamma   90.00
#
_symmetry.space_group_name_H-M   'P 1'
#
loop_
_entity.id
_entity.type
_entity.pdbx_description
1 polymer ?
#
loop_
_entity_poly.entity_id
_entity_poly.type
_entity_poly.pdbx_seq_one_letter_code
_entity_poly.pdbx_strand_id
1 'polypeptide(L)'
;MLYFSLWKKALVIGVCLLGALFAAPNVFYDAADTAARARTQIALVEARGEAPSPELLAQAARWPSFLPASVLNLGLDLRGGAHLLVEVAVEDVYRDQLVGLWPAARDALRAVRETVGPFRQVEGATDALVIRLNEPTPQAVSAAVAAVQDLAQPVQQGLMGVSGRTFDAAGGADGVIRVTLTEVERAAVLERTMAQSLEIVRRRVDEAGTREPTIQRQGERRILIQVPGIGSAEELLALLGETAKLTFH
;
A
#
# COMPACT_ATOMS: atom_id res chain seq x y z
N MET A 1 22.19 -40.36 48.49
CA MET A 1 22.53 -40.11 47.07
C MET A 1 21.61 -40.95 46.23
N LEU A 2 20.76 -40.34 45.38
CA LEU A 2 19.80 -41.06 44.54
C LEU A 2 20.54 -41.84 43.44
N TYR A 3 20.76 -43.15 43.66
CA TYR A 3 21.37 -44.03 42.66
C TYR A 3 20.31 -44.47 41.65
N PHE A 4 20.09 -43.70 40.59
CA PHE A 4 19.35 -44.17 39.42
C PHE A 4 20.11 -45.28 38.69
N SER A 5 19.42 -46.31 38.21
CA SER A 5 20.02 -47.37 37.39
C SER A 5 20.56 -46.80 36.06
N LEU A 6 21.60 -47.42 35.52
CA LEU A 6 22.29 -46.96 34.30
C LEU A 6 21.33 -46.76 33.12
N TRP A 7 20.37 -47.69 32.92
CA TRP A 7 19.35 -47.57 31.87
C TRP A 7 18.43 -46.36 32.06
N LYS A 8 18.01 -46.06 33.30
CA LYS A 8 17.17 -44.88 33.60
C LYS A 8 17.93 -43.58 33.34
N LYS A 9 19.22 -43.53 33.68
CA LYS A 9 20.09 -42.37 33.35
C LYS A 9 20.25 -42.20 31.84
N ALA A 10 20.51 -43.28 31.11
CA ALA A 10 20.62 -43.26 29.65
C ALA A 10 19.33 -42.78 28.98
N LEU A 11 18.16 -43.21 29.47
CA LEU A 11 16.86 -42.78 28.96
C LEU A 11 16.62 -41.29 29.19
N VAL A 12 16.90 -40.78 30.39
CA VAL A 12 16.75 -39.34 30.70
C VAL A 12 17.68 -38.50 29.82
N ILE A 13 18.95 -38.89 29.68
CA ILE A 13 19.90 -38.21 28.81
C ILE A 13 19.43 -38.25 27.35
N GLY A 14 18.91 -39.39 26.88
CA GLY A 14 18.36 -39.52 25.54
C GLY A 14 17.20 -38.57 25.26
N VAL A 15 16.26 -38.43 26.20
CA VAL A 15 15.14 -37.49 26.08
C VAL A 15 15.62 -36.05 26.10
N CYS A 16 16.56 -35.70 26.98
CA CYS A 16 17.14 -34.34 27.03
C CYS A 16 17.89 -34.00 25.74
N LEU A 17 18.67 -34.93 25.18
CA LEU A 17 19.37 -34.76 23.91
C LEU A 17 18.39 -34.59 22.74
N LEU A 18 17.31 -35.36 22.74
CA LEU A 18 16.26 -35.21 21.73
C LEU A 18 15.59 -33.83 21.83
N GLY A 19 15.28 -33.36 23.04
CA GLY A 19 14.77 -32.00 23.26
C GLY A 19 15.75 -30.92 22.78
N ALA A 20 17.04 -31.06 23.08
CA ALA A 20 18.08 -30.16 22.60
C ALA A 20 18.19 -30.18 21.06
N LEU A 21 18.04 -31.34 20.42
CA LEU A 21 18.04 -31.49 18.97
C LEU A 21 16.89 -30.74 18.30
N PHE A 22 15.69 -30.81 18.90
CA PHE A 22 14.52 -30.06 18.42
C PHE A 22 14.63 -28.55 18.68
N ALA A 23 15.37 -28.13 19.71
CA ALA A 23 15.63 -26.72 20.00
C ALA A 23 16.82 -26.13 19.22
N ALA A 24 17.74 -26.98 18.71
CA ALA A 24 18.94 -26.58 17.97
C ALA A 24 18.71 -25.59 16.82
N PRO A 25 17.61 -25.64 16.05
CA PRO A 25 17.35 -24.67 14.98
C PRO A 25 17.22 -23.23 15.51
N ASN A 26 16.73 -23.06 16.73
CA ASN A 26 16.59 -21.74 17.35
C ASN A 26 17.92 -21.19 17.88
N VAL A 27 18.88 -22.08 18.22
CA VAL A 27 20.24 -21.68 18.64
C VAL A 27 21.07 -21.23 17.44
N PHE A 28 20.91 -21.91 16.30
CA PHE A 28 21.58 -21.59 15.04
C PHE A 28 20.60 -20.98 14.04
N TYR A 29 19.93 -19.91 14.49
CA TYR A 29 18.79 -19.32 13.80
C TYR A 29 19.06 -18.97 12.33
N ASP A 30 20.11 -18.19 12.07
CA ASP A 30 20.43 -17.69 10.73
C ASP A 30 20.73 -18.82 9.73
N ALA A 31 21.49 -19.82 10.18
CA ALA A 31 21.82 -20.99 9.36
C ALA A 31 20.59 -21.85 9.06
N ALA A 32 19.76 -22.10 10.07
CA ALA A 32 18.54 -22.89 9.93
C ALA A 32 17.48 -22.17 9.07
N ASP A 33 17.29 -20.86 9.27
CA ASP A 33 16.35 -20.04 8.50
C ASP A 33 16.81 -19.92 7.04
N THR A 34 18.07 -19.55 6.79
CA THR A 34 18.62 -19.43 5.43
C THR A 34 18.51 -20.74 4.65
N ALA A 35 18.85 -21.86 5.28
CA ALA A 35 18.74 -23.17 4.64
C ALA A 35 17.27 -23.56 4.38
N ALA A 36 16.36 -23.25 5.30
CA ALA A 36 14.93 -23.40 5.07
C ALA A 36 14.45 -22.52 3.90
N ARG A 37 14.96 -21.28 3.78
CA ARG A 37 14.61 -20.37 2.67
C ARG A 37 14.99 -20.93 1.33
N ALA A 38 16.25 -21.35 1.22
CA ALA A 38 16.82 -21.90 0.01
C ALA A 38 16.09 -23.18 -0.42
N ARG A 39 15.75 -24.08 0.52
CA ARG A 39 15.00 -25.32 0.20
C ARG A 39 13.62 -25.05 -0.38
N THR A 40 12.87 -24.09 0.17
CA THR A 40 11.56 -23.70 -0.40
C THR A 40 11.71 -23.14 -1.81
N GLN A 41 12.73 -22.31 -2.05
CA GLN A 41 12.99 -21.75 -3.38
C GLN A 41 13.41 -22.82 -4.38
N ILE A 42 14.29 -23.75 -3.98
CA ILE A 42 14.68 -24.90 -4.82
C ILE A 42 13.43 -25.70 -5.23
N ALA A 43 12.55 -26.02 -4.29
CA ALA A 43 11.31 -26.75 -4.60
C ALA A 43 10.40 -26.00 -5.59
N LEU A 44 10.35 -24.67 -5.51
CA LEU A 44 9.58 -23.84 -6.46
C LEU A 44 10.23 -23.78 -7.85
N VAL A 45 11.57 -23.72 -7.92
CA VAL A 45 12.35 -23.68 -9.17
C VAL A 45 12.26 -25.04 -9.88
N GLU A 46 12.41 -26.14 -9.13
CA GLU A 46 12.26 -27.50 -9.64
C GLU A 46 10.83 -27.76 -10.13
N ALA A 47 9.81 -27.23 -9.43
CA ALA A 47 8.42 -27.31 -9.89
C ALA A 47 8.16 -26.57 -11.21
N ARG A 48 9.01 -25.58 -11.57
CA ARG A 48 8.99 -24.88 -12.86
C ARG A 48 9.83 -25.57 -13.94
N GLY A 49 10.54 -26.65 -13.61
CA GLY A 49 11.42 -27.38 -14.53
C GLY A 49 12.77 -26.70 -14.76
N GLU A 50 13.14 -25.73 -13.93
CA GLU A 50 14.43 -25.04 -14.00
C GLU A 50 15.45 -25.69 -13.05
N ALA A 51 16.74 -25.59 -13.38
CA ALA A 51 17.81 -26.09 -12.51
C ALA A 51 18.10 -25.08 -11.38
N PRO A 52 18.17 -25.51 -10.11
CA PRO A 52 18.50 -24.62 -8.99
C PRO A 52 19.91 -24.06 -9.13
N SER A 53 20.09 -22.78 -8.80
CA SER A 53 21.39 -22.12 -8.87
C SER A 53 22.37 -22.69 -7.83
N PRO A 54 23.69 -22.69 -8.12
CA PRO A 54 24.70 -23.22 -7.20
C PRO A 54 24.74 -22.46 -5.86
N GLU A 55 24.37 -21.18 -5.85
CA GLU A 55 24.25 -20.38 -4.63
C GLU A 55 23.12 -20.87 -3.72
N LEU A 56 21.95 -21.21 -4.29
CA LEU A 56 20.82 -21.74 -3.52
C LEU A 56 21.16 -23.10 -2.91
N LEU A 57 21.88 -23.96 -3.64
CA LEU A 57 22.35 -25.23 -3.11
C LEU A 57 23.34 -25.05 -1.95
N ALA A 58 24.26 -24.09 -2.06
CA ALA A 58 25.19 -23.75 -0.98
C ALA A 58 24.47 -23.22 0.27
N GLN A 59 23.43 -22.39 0.08
CA GLN A 59 22.60 -21.88 1.18
C GLN A 59 21.79 -23.00 1.85
N ALA A 60 21.22 -23.93 1.08
CA ALA A 60 20.48 -25.08 1.60
C ALA A 60 21.36 -26.06 2.42
N ALA A 61 22.66 -26.12 2.12
CA ALA A 61 23.65 -26.97 2.78
C ALA A 61 24.13 -26.41 4.14
N ARG A 62 23.83 -25.15 4.48
CA ARG A 62 24.23 -24.52 5.75
C ARG A 62 23.60 -25.18 6.98
N TRP A 63 22.49 -25.90 6.80
CA TRP A 63 21.84 -26.69 7.84
C TRP A 63 21.71 -28.14 7.37
N PRO A 64 21.98 -29.15 8.22
CA PRO A 64 21.77 -30.54 7.82
C PRO A 64 20.31 -30.84 7.45
N SER A 65 20.08 -31.72 6.46
CA SER A 65 18.73 -32.07 6.00
C SER A 65 17.96 -32.97 6.97
N PHE A 66 18.66 -33.72 7.81
CA PHE A 66 18.08 -34.63 8.80
C PHE A 66 17.63 -33.93 10.09
N LEU A 67 18.05 -32.68 10.31
CA LEU A 67 17.65 -31.89 11.47
C LEU A 67 16.35 -31.14 11.17
N PRO A 68 15.48 -30.92 12.18
CA PRO A 68 14.34 -30.04 12.02
C PRO A 68 14.81 -28.65 11.59
N ALA A 69 14.07 -28.00 10.69
CA ALA A 69 14.35 -26.64 10.22
C ALA A 69 13.27 -25.64 10.64
N SER A 70 12.33 -26.07 11.50
CA SER A 70 11.27 -25.23 12.05
C SER A 70 11.88 -24.25 13.06
N VAL A 71 12.17 -23.04 12.61
CA VAL A 71 12.54 -21.92 13.48
C VAL A 71 11.28 -21.23 14.01
N LEU A 72 11.32 -20.77 15.26
CA LEU A 72 10.26 -19.93 15.81
C LEU A 72 10.27 -18.55 15.15
N ASN A 73 9.09 -17.97 14.93
CA ASN A 73 8.98 -16.56 14.56
C ASN A 73 9.32 -15.72 15.80
N LEU A 74 10.51 -15.12 15.79
CA LEU A 74 11.03 -14.33 16.90
C LEU A 74 10.40 -12.92 16.98
N GLY A 75 9.62 -12.52 15.96
CA GLY A 75 9.04 -11.18 15.89
C GLY A 75 10.09 -10.07 15.79
N LEU A 76 9.63 -8.82 15.72
CA LEU A 76 10.49 -7.64 15.58
C LEU A 76 11.43 -7.46 16.79
N ASP A 77 10.91 -7.67 17.99
CA ASP A 77 11.61 -7.35 19.24
C ASP A 77 12.86 -8.23 19.47
N LEU A 78 12.81 -9.49 19.03
CA LEU A 78 13.92 -10.43 19.21
C LEU A 78 14.81 -10.59 17.96
N ARG A 79 14.31 -10.31 16.74
CA ARG A 79 15.12 -10.31 15.51
C ARG A 79 15.82 -8.97 15.24
N GLY A 80 15.30 -7.88 15.80
CA GLY A 80 15.59 -6.54 15.29
C GLY A 80 14.94 -6.31 13.91
N GLY A 81 14.63 -5.05 13.59
CA GLY A 81 14.04 -4.69 12.31
C GLY A 81 13.60 -3.24 12.26
N ALA A 82 13.01 -2.86 11.13
CA ALA A 82 12.53 -1.51 10.90
C ALA A 82 11.05 -1.36 11.26
N HIS A 83 10.73 -0.27 11.97
CA HIS A 83 9.37 0.16 12.27
C HIS A 83 9.15 1.55 11.68
N LEU A 84 8.21 1.66 10.75
CA LEU A 84 7.93 2.90 10.04
C LEU A 84 6.43 3.19 10.03
N LEU A 85 6.08 4.44 10.30
CA LEU A 85 4.73 4.96 10.14
C LEU A 85 4.77 6.00 9.02
N VAL A 86 4.12 5.71 7.91
CA VAL A 86 4.04 6.62 6.75
C VAL A 86 2.64 7.21 6.62
N GLU A 87 2.57 8.46 6.21
CA GLU A 87 1.33 9.16 5.90
C GLU A 87 1.15 9.25 4.39
N VAL A 88 -0.07 8.94 3.92
CA VAL A 88 -0.43 8.99 2.51
C VAL A 88 -0.93 10.40 2.18
N ALA A 89 -0.33 11.04 1.18
CA ALA A 89 -0.69 12.38 0.71
C ALA A 89 -1.95 12.36 -0.16
N VAL A 90 -3.12 12.22 0.47
CA VAL A 90 -4.41 12.12 -0.24
C VAL A 90 -4.83 13.48 -0.82
N GLU A 91 -4.36 14.58 -0.24
CA GLU A 91 -4.58 15.95 -0.72
C GLU A 91 -4.09 16.14 -2.16
N ASP A 92 -2.94 15.55 -2.50
CA ASP A 92 -2.40 15.61 -3.85
C ASP A 92 -3.29 14.83 -4.83
N VAL A 93 -3.85 13.70 -4.42
CA VAL A 93 -4.79 12.91 -5.24
C VAL A 93 -6.07 13.68 -5.52
N TYR A 94 -6.61 14.40 -4.52
CA TYR A 94 -7.80 15.24 -4.72
C TYR A 94 -7.51 16.37 -5.71
N ARG A 95 -6.35 17.01 -5.60
CA ARG A 95 -5.93 18.05 -6.54
C ARG A 95 -5.77 17.48 -7.94
N ASP A 96 -5.10 16.35 -8.09
CA ASP A 96 -4.83 15.73 -9.39
C ASP A 96 -6.15 15.31 -10.09
N GLN A 97 -7.15 14.84 -9.33
CA GLN A 97 -8.49 14.60 -9.89
C GLN A 97 -9.19 15.87 -10.39
N LEU A 98 -9.12 16.97 -9.62
CA LEU A 98 -9.72 18.25 -10.03
C LEU A 98 -9.02 18.83 -11.26
N VAL A 99 -7.69 18.69 -11.34
CA VAL A 99 -6.90 19.08 -12.51
C VAL A 99 -7.27 18.21 -13.72
N GLY A 100 -7.40 16.89 -13.52
CA GLY A 100 -7.84 15.94 -14.53
C GLY A 100 -9.28 16.14 -15.02
N LEU A 101 -10.13 16.80 -14.23
CA LEU A 101 -11.50 17.14 -14.61
C LEU A 101 -11.56 18.30 -15.62
N TRP A 102 -10.55 19.19 -15.64
CA TRP A 102 -10.57 20.40 -16.46
C TRP A 102 -10.78 20.14 -17.97
N PRO A 103 -10.08 19.20 -18.63
CA PRO A 103 -10.31 18.91 -20.05
C PRO A 103 -11.77 18.56 -20.36
N ALA A 104 -12.38 17.69 -19.54
CA ALA A 104 -13.77 17.28 -19.70
C ALA A 104 -14.74 18.45 -19.44
N ALA A 105 -14.51 19.22 -18.37
CA ALA A 105 -15.31 20.41 -18.06
C ALA A 105 -15.24 21.45 -19.19
N ARG A 106 -14.04 21.69 -19.74
CA ARG A 106 -13.83 22.60 -20.87
C ARG A 106 -14.59 22.14 -22.11
N ASP A 107 -14.58 20.85 -22.41
CA ASP A 107 -15.24 20.32 -23.59
C ASP A 107 -16.77 20.36 -23.44
N ALA A 108 -17.30 20.10 -22.24
CA ALA A 108 -18.72 20.32 -21.92
C ALA A 108 -19.13 21.79 -22.06
N LEU A 109 -18.34 22.73 -21.54
CA LEU A 109 -18.61 24.17 -21.67
C LEU A 109 -18.52 24.66 -23.12
N ARG A 110 -17.65 24.06 -23.95
CA ARG A 110 -17.58 24.36 -25.39
C ARG A 110 -18.84 23.95 -26.14
N ALA A 111 -19.51 22.87 -25.74
CA ALA A 111 -20.77 22.44 -26.36
C ALA A 111 -21.89 23.45 -26.15
N VAL A 112 -21.88 24.20 -25.05
CA VAL A 112 -22.85 25.24 -24.69
C VAL A 112 -22.31 26.67 -24.88
N ARG A 113 -21.25 26.84 -25.69
CA ARG A 113 -20.53 28.11 -25.85
C ARG A 113 -21.42 29.28 -26.30
N GLU A 114 -22.46 29.01 -27.08
CA GLU A 114 -23.36 30.05 -27.62
C GLU A 114 -24.15 30.74 -26.49
N THR A 115 -24.35 30.04 -25.37
CA THR A 115 -25.03 30.55 -24.18
C THR A 115 -24.04 31.02 -23.11
N VAL A 116 -22.91 30.32 -22.97
CA VAL A 116 -21.94 30.54 -21.87
C VAL A 116 -20.91 31.63 -22.20
N GLY A 117 -20.64 31.87 -23.49
CA GLY A 117 -19.64 32.82 -23.93
C GLY A 117 -18.20 32.37 -23.63
N PRO A 118 -17.21 33.28 -23.77
CA PRO A 118 -15.81 32.98 -23.48
C PRO A 118 -15.57 32.74 -21.99
N PHE A 119 -14.80 31.69 -21.69
CA PHE A 119 -14.46 31.28 -20.33
C PHE A 119 -12.96 30.97 -20.20
N ARG A 120 -12.46 31.03 -18.97
CA ARG A 120 -11.07 30.66 -18.64
C ARG A 120 -10.99 29.91 -17.33
N GLN A 121 -10.05 28.98 -17.24
CA GLN A 121 -9.64 28.46 -15.95
C GLN A 121 -8.89 29.55 -15.19
N VAL A 122 -9.15 29.63 -13.91
CA VAL A 122 -8.35 30.40 -12.97
C VAL A 122 -7.66 29.38 -12.08
N GLU A 123 -6.35 29.52 -11.88
CA GLU A 123 -5.67 28.79 -10.81
C GLU A 123 -6.30 29.22 -9.49
N GLY A 124 -7.14 28.35 -8.95
CA GLY A 124 -7.89 28.55 -7.73
C GLY A 124 -7.23 27.89 -6.54
N ALA A 125 -7.92 27.92 -5.41
CA ALA A 125 -7.54 27.18 -4.22
C ALA A 125 -7.33 25.68 -4.52
N THR A 126 -6.42 25.04 -3.80
CA THR A 126 -6.01 23.63 -3.99
C THR A 126 -7.15 22.61 -3.89
N ASP A 127 -8.30 23.01 -3.37
CA ASP A 127 -9.47 22.18 -3.09
C ASP A 127 -10.61 22.33 -4.11
N ALA A 128 -10.45 23.20 -5.12
CA ALA A 128 -11.51 23.47 -6.09
C ALA A 128 -10.97 23.81 -7.49
N LEU A 129 -11.66 23.29 -8.51
CA LEU A 129 -11.48 23.76 -9.88
C LEU A 129 -12.31 25.04 -10.07
N VAL A 130 -11.65 26.14 -10.43
CA VAL A 130 -12.28 27.46 -10.59
C VAL A 130 -12.30 27.86 -12.06
N ILE A 131 -13.50 28.17 -12.55
CA ILE A 131 -13.75 28.61 -13.93
C ILE A 131 -14.39 29.98 -13.87
N ARG A 132 -13.85 30.95 -14.61
CA ARG A 132 -14.43 32.30 -14.72
C ARG A 132 -15.01 32.49 -16.11
N LEU A 133 -16.26 32.94 -16.15
CA LEU A 133 -16.93 33.43 -17.36
C LEU A 133 -16.56 34.90 -17.56
N ASN A 134 -16.28 35.29 -18.80
CA ASN A 134 -15.96 36.69 -19.12
C ASN A 134 -17.23 37.56 -19.23
N GLU A 135 -18.35 36.96 -19.64
CA GLU A 135 -19.65 37.62 -19.80
C GLU A 135 -20.68 36.95 -18.87
N PRO A 136 -20.69 37.30 -17.57
CA PRO A 136 -21.54 36.64 -16.59
C PRO A 136 -22.99 37.10 -16.72
N THR A 137 -23.78 36.38 -17.52
CA THR A 137 -25.24 36.46 -17.46
C THR A 137 -25.78 35.38 -16.51
N PRO A 138 -26.91 35.61 -15.81
CA PRO A 138 -27.51 34.58 -14.95
C PRO A 138 -27.82 33.27 -15.70
N GLN A 139 -28.19 33.39 -16.98
CA GLN A 139 -28.44 32.26 -17.87
C GLN A 139 -27.14 31.52 -18.24
N ALA A 140 -26.06 32.25 -18.55
CA ALA A 140 -24.75 31.67 -18.83
C ALA A 140 -24.21 30.89 -17.61
N VAL A 141 -24.33 31.46 -16.41
CA VAL A 141 -23.88 30.80 -15.17
C VAL A 141 -24.68 29.52 -14.91
N SER A 142 -26.01 29.57 -15.03
CA SER A 142 -26.85 28.39 -14.82
C SER A 142 -26.60 27.29 -15.86
N ALA A 143 -26.45 27.65 -17.14
CA ALA A 143 -26.16 26.70 -18.22
C ALA A 143 -24.77 26.06 -18.05
N ALA A 144 -23.77 26.84 -17.63
CA ALA A 144 -22.42 26.35 -17.40
C ALA A 144 -22.36 25.42 -16.17
N VAL A 145 -23.04 25.78 -15.07
CA VAL A 145 -23.17 24.90 -13.90
C VAL A 145 -23.85 23.59 -14.28
N ALA A 146 -24.95 23.62 -15.02
CA ALA A 146 -25.64 22.42 -15.47
C ALA A 146 -24.74 21.51 -16.33
N ALA A 147 -24.06 22.09 -17.34
CA ALA A 147 -23.17 21.34 -18.23
C ALA A 147 -22.01 20.67 -17.48
N VAL A 148 -21.45 21.33 -16.46
CA VAL A 148 -20.41 20.74 -15.61
C VAL A 148 -21.00 19.72 -14.65
N GLN A 149 -22.16 20.00 -14.05
CA GLN A 149 -22.83 19.10 -13.13
C GLN A 149 -23.20 17.78 -13.82
N ASP A 150 -23.57 17.80 -15.10
CA ASP A 150 -23.91 16.61 -15.89
C ASP A 150 -22.74 15.63 -16.03
N LEU A 151 -21.50 16.10 -15.92
CA LEU A 151 -20.31 15.23 -15.92
C LEU A 151 -20.17 14.43 -14.62
N ALA A 152 -20.82 14.87 -13.53
CA ALA A 152 -20.66 14.23 -12.23
C ALA A 152 -21.31 12.84 -12.22
N GLN A 153 -20.49 11.84 -11.92
CA GLN A 153 -20.92 10.44 -11.92
C GLN A 153 -21.52 10.04 -10.57
N PRO A 154 -22.43 9.07 -10.53
CA PRO A 154 -22.91 8.52 -9.27
C PRO A 154 -21.79 7.76 -8.56
N VAL A 155 -21.62 8.03 -7.28
CA VAL A 155 -20.67 7.34 -6.39
C VAL A 155 -21.48 6.46 -5.47
N GLN A 156 -21.27 5.14 -5.57
CA GLN A 156 -21.87 4.16 -4.69
C GLN A 156 -20.89 3.76 -3.61
N GLN A 157 -21.17 4.19 -2.38
CA GLN A 157 -20.48 3.69 -1.19
C GLN A 157 -21.33 2.62 -0.49
N GLY A 158 -20.80 1.39 -0.47
CA GLY A 158 -21.31 0.26 0.33
C GLY A 158 -22.62 -0.36 -0.15
N LEU A 159 -22.98 -1.50 0.46
CA LEU A 159 -24.23 -2.24 0.16
C LEU A 159 -25.51 -1.45 0.49
N MET A 160 -25.44 -0.41 1.32
CA MET A 160 -26.61 0.36 1.78
C MET A 160 -26.90 1.64 0.97
N GLY A 161 -26.20 1.86 -0.14
CA GLY A 161 -26.67 2.80 -1.16
C GLY A 161 -26.60 4.29 -0.79
N VAL A 162 -25.59 4.73 -0.04
CA VAL A 162 -25.28 6.17 0.01
C VAL A 162 -24.83 6.58 -1.38
N SER A 163 -25.77 7.19 -2.11
CA SER A 163 -25.61 7.64 -3.48
C SER A 163 -25.22 9.11 -3.45
N GLY A 164 -23.94 9.38 -3.69
CA GLY A 164 -23.41 10.72 -3.89
C GLY A 164 -23.12 10.98 -5.36
N ARG A 165 -22.73 12.22 -5.68
CA ARG A 165 -22.09 12.55 -6.96
C ARG A 165 -20.59 12.72 -6.75
N THR A 166 -19.78 12.53 -7.78
CA THR A 166 -18.32 12.71 -7.69
C THR A 166 -17.92 14.13 -7.27
N PHE A 167 -18.62 15.14 -7.77
CA PHE A 167 -18.37 16.55 -7.45
C PHE A 167 -19.66 17.35 -7.55
N ASP A 168 -19.60 18.57 -7.02
CA ASP A 168 -20.64 19.56 -7.12
C ASP A 168 -20.08 20.85 -7.75
N ALA A 169 -20.89 21.48 -8.60
CA ALA A 169 -20.56 22.73 -9.27
C ALA A 169 -21.49 23.84 -8.77
N ALA A 170 -20.91 24.89 -8.19
CA ALA A 170 -21.63 26.06 -7.71
C ALA A 170 -21.22 27.31 -8.50
N GLY A 171 -22.20 28.05 -8.99
CA GLY A 171 -22.01 29.33 -9.67
C GLY A 171 -22.20 30.51 -8.71
N GLY A 172 -21.23 31.43 -8.67
CA GLY A 172 -21.32 32.70 -7.95
C GLY A 172 -21.86 33.83 -8.84
N ALA A 173 -22.41 34.88 -8.19
CA ALA A 173 -22.90 36.08 -8.87
C ALA A 173 -21.81 36.80 -9.71
N ASP A 174 -20.54 36.61 -9.37
CA ASP A 174 -19.39 37.20 -10.06
C ASP A 174 -18.97 36.46 -11.34
N GLY A 175 -19.78 35.48 -11.82
CA GLY A 175 -19.44 34.66 -12.98
C GLY A 175 -18.40 33.57 -12.71
N VAL A 176 -18.13 33.29 -11.45
CA VAL A 176 -17.15 32.29 -11.02
C VAL A 176 -17.88 30.99 -10.71
N ILE A 177 -17.51 29.92 -11.42
CA ILE A 177 -17.98 28.56 -11.19
C ILE A 177 -16.91 27.83 -10.40
N ARG A 178 -17.31 27.28 -9.26
CA ARG A 178 -16.45 26.48 -8.39
C ARG A 178 -16.91 25.03 -8.43
N VAL A 179 -15.99 24.14 -8.79
CA VAL A 179 -16.23 22.70 -8.78
C VAL A 179 -15.44 22.09 -7.64
N THR A 180 -16.12 21.39 -6.74
CA THR A 180 -15.52 20.76 -5.55
C THR A 180 -15.93 19.30 -5.47
N LEU A 181 -15.00 18.42 -5.10
CA LEU A 181 -15.32 17.03 -4.78
C LEU A 181 -16.27 16.97 -3.59
N THR A 182 -17.31 16.14 -3.68
CA THR A 182 -18.24 15.92 -2.56
C THR A 182 -17.55 15.13 -1.44
N GLU A 183 -18.08 15.20 -0.23
CA GLU A 183 -17.56 14.39 0.90
C GLU A 183 -17.64 12.88 0.63
N VAL A 184 -18.67 12.43 -0.09
CA VAL A 184 -18.84 11.03 -0.48
C VAL A 184 -17.70 10.60 -1.42
N GLU A 185 -17.37 11.44 -2.42
CA GLU A 185 -16.25 11.14 -3.32
C GLU A 185 -14.91 11.23 -2.61
N ARG A 186 -14.69 12.24 -1.75
CA ARG A 186 -13.46 12.35 -0.95
C ARG A 186 -13.23 11.10 -0.12
N ALA A 187 -14.26 10.61 0.58
CA ALA A 187 -14.16 9.36 1.33
C ALA A 187 -13.91 8.14 0.42
N ALA A 188 -14.56 8.06 -0.75
CA ALA A 188 -14.34 6.96 -1.69
C ALA A 188 -12.93 6.97 -2.30
N VAL A 189 -12.38 8.14 -2.60
CA VAL A 189 -11.02 8.33 -3.09
C VAL A 189 -10.01 8.02 -2.00
N LEU A 190 -10.25 8.45 -0.76
CA LEU A 190 -9.43 8.10 0.40
C LEU A 190 -9.32 6.57 0.53
N GLU A 191 -10.44 5.85 0.56
CA GLU A 191 -10.43 4.40 0.71
C GLU A 191 -9.70 3.69 -0.45
N ARG A 192 -9.96 4.11 -1.70
CA ARG A 192 -9.25 3.58 -2.88
C ARG A 192 -7.75 3.83 -2.81
N THR A 193 -7.35 5.05 -2.46
CA THR A 193 -5.94 5.47 -2.37
C THR A 193 -5.23 4.70 -1.26
N MET A 194 -5.88 4.53 -0.10
CA MET A 194 -5.32 3.76 1.01
C MET A 194 -5.16 2.28 0.66
N ALA A 195 -6.17 1.66 0.03
CA ALA A 195 -6.09 0.27 -0.41
C ALA A 195 -4.97 0.06 -1.45
N GLN A 196 -4.87 0.96 -2.42
CA GLN A 196 -3.80 0.93 -3.42
C GLN A 196 -2.41 1.12 -2.78
N SER A 197 -2.28 2.05 -1.84
CA SER A 197 -1.02 2.31 -1.13
C SER A 197 -0.58 1.10 -0.31
N LEU A 198 -1.51 0.44 0.39
CA LEU A 198 -1.24 -0.81 1.12
C LEU A 198 -0.72 -1.91 0.19
N GLU A 199 -1.32 -2.07 -0.99
CA GLU A 199 -0.91 -3.07 -1.96
C GLU A 199 0.47 -2.76 -2.55
N ILE A 200 0.75 -1.49 -2.86
CA ILE A 200 2.06 -1.05 -3.32
C ILE A 200 3.12 -1.37 -2.26
N VAL A 201 2.89 -0.97 -1.01
CA VAL A 201 3.83 -1.24 0.10
C VAL A 201 4.06 -2.74 0.25
N ARG A 202 3.01 -3.56 0.19
CA ARG A 202 3.12 -5.02 0.28
C ARG A 202 4.03 -5.59 -0.80
N ARG A 203 3.76 -5.24 -2.07
CA ARG A 203 4.56 -5.70 -3.20
C ARG A 203 6.03 -5.29 -3.08
N ARG A 204 6.32 -4.07 -2.61
CA ARG A 204 7.70 -3.57 -2.43
C ARG A 204 8.45 -4.31 -1.32
N VAL A 205 7.78 -4.59 -0.21
CA VAL A 205 8.40 -5.33 0.89
C VAL A 205 8.61 -6.80 0.52
N ASP A 206 7.70 -7.38 -0.27
CA ASP A 206 7.86 -8.74 -0.81
C ASP A 206 9.02 -8.83 -1.81
N GLU A 207 9.19 -7.82 -2.68
CA GLU A 207 10.34 -7.69 -3.60
C GLU A 207 11.68 -7.66 -2.84
N ALA A 208 11.71 -7.09 -1.62
CA ALA A 208 12.89 -7.08 -0.75
C ALA A 208 13.20 -8.45 -0.09
N GLY A 209 12.37 -9.49 -0.32
CA GLY A 209 12.64 -10.86 0.12
C GLY A 209 12.37 -11.15 1.59
N THR A 210 11.59 -10.31 2.27
CA THR A 210 11.21 -10.53 3.68
C THR A 210 9.97 -11.42 3.78
N ARG A 211 9.97 -12.39 4.69
CA ARG A 211 8.92 -13.43 4.74
C ARG A 211 7.69 -13.08 5.56
N GLU A 212 7.75 -12.05 6.41
CA GLU A 212 6.70 -11.82 7.42
C GLU A 212 6.54 -10.32 7.75
N PRO A 213 6.33 -9.43 6.77
CA PRO A 213 6.08 -8.03 7.08
C PRO A 213 4.68 -7.81 7.66
N THR A 214 4.60 -6.99 8.71
CA THR A 214 3.31 -6.52 9.24
C THR A 214 3.02 -5.16 8.61
N ILE A 215 2.05 -5.12 7.70
CA ILE A 215 1.60 -3.90 7.03
C ILE A 215 0.14 -3.70 7.36
N GLN A 216 -0.17 -2.63 8.10
CA GLN A 216 -1.52 -2.36 8.58
C GLN A 216 -1.85 -0.88 8.43
N ARG A 217 -3.13 -0.59 8.19
CA ARG A 217 -3.63 0.78 8.24
C ARG A 217 -3.73 1.23 9.70
N GLN A 218 -3.14 2.38 10.00
CA GLN A 218 -3.16 3.01 11.31
C GLN A 218 -3.95 4.33 11.24
N GLY A 219 -5.20 4.34 11.71
CA GLY A 219 -6.08 5.51 11.56
C GLY A 219 -6.51 5.76 10.12
N GLU A 220 -6.81 7.01 9.77
CA GLU A 220 -7.44 7.32 8.48
C GLU A 220 -6.47 7.31 7.29
N ARG A 221 -5.28 7.90 7.45
CA ARG A 221 -4.33 8.19 6.35
C ARG A 221 -2.92 7.65 6.56
N ARG A 222 -2.71 6.81 7.58
CA ARG A 222 -1.37 6.30 7.88
C ARG A 222 -1.29 4.80 7.72
N ILE A 223 -0.11 4.33 7.37
CA ILE A 223 0.21 2.91 7.20
C ILE A 223 1.39 2.61 8.12
N LEU A 224 1.15 1.66 9.03
CA LEU A 224 2.15 1.07 9.89
C LEU A 224 2.83 -0.07 9.13
N ILE A 225 4.16 -0.02 9.07
CA ILE A 225 5.00 -0.98 8.37
C ILE A 225 6.04 -1.49 9.35
N GLN A 226 6.08 -2.80 9.55
CA GLN A 226 7.08 -3.47 10.37
C GLN A 226 7.71 -4.58 9.56
N VAL A 227 9.03 -4.52 9.37
CA VAL A 227 9.76 -5.48 8.55
C VAL A 227 10.90 -6.07 9.38
N PRO A 228 10.81 -7.36 9.76
CA PRO A 228 11.88 -8.01 10.51
C PRO A 228 13.12 -8.23 9.63
N GLY A 229 14.31 -7.99 10.19
CA GLY A 229 15.58 -8.26 9.49
C GLY A 229 16.06 -7.19 8.51
N ILE A 230 15.36 -6.05 8.36
CA ILE A 230 15.91 -4.84 7.71
C ILE A 230 16.68 -4.01 8.74
N GLY A 231 17.85 -3.50 8.34
CA GLY A 231 18.81 -2.88 9.24
C GLY A 231 18.38 -1.53 9.82
N SER A 232 17.65 -0.71 9.06
CA SER A 232 17.16 0.59 9.54
C SER A 232 15.86 1.07 8.89
N ALA A 233 15.21 2.06 9.51
CA ALA A 233 14.03 2.71 8.95
C ALA A 233 14.34 3.50 7.68
N GLU A 234 15.55 4.06 7.57
CA GLU A 234 16.01 4.78 6.38
C GLU A 234 16.19 3.83 5.18
N GLU A 235 16.71 2.63 5.41
CA GLU A 235 16.84 1.60 4.38
C GLU A 235 15.46 1.16 3.87
N LEU A 236 14.50 0.95 4.79
CA LEU A 236 13.11 0.66 4.43
C LEU A 236 12.45 1.83 3.67
N LEU A 237 12.68 3.08 4.11
CA LEU A 237 12.16 4.25 3.42
C LEU A 237 12.78 4.41 2.03
N ALA A 238 14.07 4.12 1.87
CA ALA A 238 14.75 4.14 0.58
C ALA A 238 14.13 3.09 -0.36
N LEU A 239 13.90 1.86 0.09
CA LEU A 239 13.23 0.82 -0.70
C LEU A 239 11.81 1.22 -1.14
N LEU A 240 11.09 1.94 -0.28
CA LEU A 240 9.76 2.46 -0.60
C LEU A 240 9.81 3.70 -1.51
N GLY A 241 10.89 4.48 -1.45
CA GLY A 241 11.05 5.77 -2.14
C GLY A 241 11.88 5.76 -3.42
N GLU A 242 12.73 4.75 -3.65
CA GLU A 242 13.65 4.64 -4.79
C GLU A 242 12.92 4.63 -6.14
N THR A 243 11.63 4.30 -6.13
CA THR A 243 10.70 4.58 -7.24
C THR A 243 9.39 5.16 -6.73
N ALA A 244 9.33 6.49 -6.56
CA ALA A 244 8.28 7.34 -7.14
C ALA A 244 8.25 8.74 -6.49
N LYS A 245 8.38 9.77 -7.32
CA LYS A 245 7.36 10.82 -7.26
C LYS A 245 6.04 10.09 -7.44
N LEU A 246 5.23 10.00 -6.38
CA LEU A 246 3.81 9.63 -6.45
C LEU A 246 3.09 10.69 -7.29
N THR A 247 3.37 10.73 -8.58
CA THR A 247 2.61 11.50 -9.56
C THR A 247 1.62 10.53 -10.14
N PHE A 248 0.37 10.70 -9.73
CA PHE A 248 -0.78 10.00 -10.28
C PHE A 248 -1.00 10.59 -11.69
N HIS A 249 -0.99 9.74 -12.72
CA HIS A 249 -1.42 10.08 -14.08
C HIS A 249 -2.76 9.42 -14.36
#